data_AF-A0A8T5ZPE0-F1
#
_entry.id   AF-A0A8T5ZPE0-F1
#
_cell.length_a   1.000
_cell.length_b   1.000
_cell.length_c   1.000
_cell.angle_alpha   90.00
_cell.angle_beta   90.00
_cell.angle_gamma   90.00
#
_symmetry.space_group_name_H-M   'P 1'
#
loop_
_entity.id
_entity.type
_entity.pdbx_description
1 polymer ?
#
loop_
_entity_poly.entity_id
_entity_poly.type
_entity_poly.pdbx_seq_one_letter_code
_entity_poly.pdbx_strand_id
1 'polypeptide(L)'
;ATVAGIVLLASNAQAQTVPEGYQLQQVLMMSRHNLRAPLANNGSVLEQSTPNKWPEWDVPGGQLTTKGGVLEVYMGHYMREWLAEQGMVKSGECPPPDTVYAYANSLQRTVATAQFFITGAFPGCDIPVHHQEKMGTMDPTFNPVITDDSAAFSEQAVAAMEKELSKLQLTDSYQLLEKIVNYKDSPACKEKQQCSLVDGKNTFSAKYQQEPGVSGPLKVGNSLVDAFTLQYYEGFPMDQVAWGEIKSDQQWKVLSKLKNGYQDSLFTSPEVARNVAKPLVSYIDKALVTDRTSAPKITVLVGHDSNIASLLTALDFKPYQLHDQNERTPIGGKIVFQRWHDSKANRDLMK
;
A
#
# COMPACT_ATOMS: atom_id res chain seq x y z
N ALA A 1 -50.73 -12.07 14.92
CA ALA A 1 -49.25 -12.05 15.04
C ALA A 1 -48.73 -11.15 13.93
N THR A 2 -48.37 -9.92 14.27
CA THR A 2 -47.86 -8.90 13.35
C THR A 2 -46.38 -9.15 13.11
N VAL A 3 -46.01 -9.44 11.86
CA VAL A 3 -44.62 -9.63 11.45
C VAL A 3 -44.00 -8.25 11.26
N ALA A 4 -43.16 -7.83 12.20
CA ALA A 4 -42.34 -6.62 12.08
C ALA A 4 -41.16 -6.92 11.15
N GLY A 5 -41.16 -6.34 9.95
CA GLY A 5 -40.04 -6.39 9.02
C GLY A 5 -38.89 -5.54 9.54
N ILE A 6 -37.74 -6.17 9.79
CA ILE A 6 -36.49 -5.48 10.10
C ILE A 6 -35.92 -4.95 8.79
N VAL A 7 -36.00 -3.65 8.58
CA VAL A 7 -35.27 -2.96 7.52
C VAL A 7 -33.82 -2.85 7.96
N LEU A 8 -32.93 -3.60 7.30
CA LEU A 8 -31.49 -3.42 7.42
C LEU A 8 -31.13 -2.11 6.72
N LEU A 9 -30.90 -1.07 7.50
CA LEU A 9 -30.30 0.18 7.02
C LEU A 9 -28.84 -0.12 6.64
N ALA A 10 -28.57 -0.20 5.33
CA ALA A 10 -27.22 -0.12 4.83
C ALA A 10 -26.64 1.25 5.23
N SER A 11 -25.63 1.25 6.09
CA SER A 11 -24.85 2.43 6.43
C SER A 11 -24.05 2.83 5.19
N ASN A 12 -24.66 3.65 4.32
CA ASN A 12 -23.93 4.40 3.32
C ASN A 12 -22.88 5.23 4.06
N ALA A 13 -21.60 5.06 3.72
CA ALA A 13 -20.56 5.99 4.12
C ALA A 13 -20.94 7.36 3.55
N GLN A 14 -21.57 8.20 4.36
CA GLN A 14 -21.88 9.56 3.98
C GLN A 14 -20.55 10.29 3.82
N ALA A 15 -20.27 10.76 2.60
CA ALA A 15 -19.27 11.80 2.40
C ALA A 15 -19.60 12.93 3.39
N GLN A 16 -18.69 13.20 4.34
CA GLN A 16 -18.85 14.34 5.23
C GLN A 16 -18.97 15.58 4.36
N THR A 17 -20.13 16.23 4.38
CA THR A 17 -20.32 17.50 3.69
C THR A 17 -19.30 18.50 4.22
N VAL A 18 -18.54 19.11 3.30
CA VAL A 18 -17.60 20.17 3.65
C VAL A 18 -18.40 21.34 4.24
N PRO A 19 -18.08 21.81 5.47
CA PRO A 19 -18.83 22.89 6.09
C PRO A 19 -18.81 24.17 5.25
N GLU A 20 -19.91 24.90 5.24
CA GLU A 20 -20.02 26.17 4.51
C GLU A 20 -18.96 27.17 5.01
N GLY A 21 -18.23 27.78 4.07
CA GLY A 21 -17.14 28.73 4.34
C GLY A 21 -15.75 28.11 4.31
N TYR A 22 -15.65 26.79 4.09
CA TYR A 22 -14.39 26.07 3.97
C TYR A 22 -13.96 26.02 2.51
N GLN A 23 -12.73 26.46 2.24
CA GLN A 23 -12.13 26.39 0.91
C GLN A 23 -10.86 25.54 0.95
N LEU A 24 -10.79 24.52 0.11
CA LEU A 24 -9.59 23.70 -0.06
C LEU A 24 -8.50 24.56 -0.71
N GLN A 25 -7.29 24.54 -0.12
CA GLN A 25 -6.16 25.38 -0.52
C GLN A 25 -5.00 24.56 -1.09
N GLN A 26 -4.78 23.37 -0.54
CA GLN A 26 -3.65 22.51 -0.93
C GLN A 26 -3.98 21.05 -0.67
N VAL A 27 -3.50 20.18 -1.55
CA VAL A 27 -3.62 18.72 -1.44
C VAL A 27 -2.25 18.08 -1.64
N LEU A 28 -1.90 17.13 -0.77
CA LEU A 28 -0.79 16.22 -0.99
C LEU A 28 -1.30 14.79 -0.90
N MET A 29 -1.05 14.00 -1.94
CA MET A 29 -1.45 12.60 -2.03
C MET A 29 -0.22 11.72 -1.87
N MET A 30 -0.20 10.85 -0.86
CA MET A 30 0.74 9.74 -0.77
C MET A 30 0.08 8.47 -1.28
N SER A 31 0.44 8.07 -2.50
CA SER A 31 -0.13 6.92 -3.21
C SER A 31 0.76 5.69 -3.09
N ARG A 32 0.14 4.52 -2.91
CA ARG A 32 0.74 3.24 -3.31
C ARG A 32 0.64 3.11 -4.84
N HIS A 33 1.58 2.40 -5.47
CA HIS A 33 1.40 1.95 -6.85
C HIS A 33 0.11 1.11 -7.02
N ASN A 34 -0.42 1.05 -8.23
CA ASN A 34 -1.57 0.21 -8.57
C ASN A 34 -1.15 -1.24 -8.91
N LEU A 35 -2.05 -2.02 -9.49
CA LEU A 35 -1.97 -3.47 -9.64
C LEU A 35 -0.73 -3.94 -10.42
N ARG A 36 0.01 -4.86 -9.82
CA ARG A 36 1.28 -5.38 -10.35
C ARG A 36 1.30 -6.90 -10.40
N ALA A 37 2.17 -7.46 -11.22
CA ALA A 37 2.49 -8.88 -11.14
C ALA A 37 3.28 -9.21 -9.84
N PRO A 38 3.06 -10.39 -9.23
CA PRO A 38 3.87 -10.89 -8.13
C PRO A 38 5.29 -11.26 -8.61
N LEU A 39 6.22 -11.37 -7.66
CA LEU A 39 7.58 -11.84 -7.91
C LEU A 39 7.61 -13.38 -7.87
N ALA A 40 7.12 -14.02 -8.93
CA ALA A 40 6.93 -15.48 -9.04
C ALA A 40 7.99 -16.17 -9.93
N ASN A 41 9.27 -15.78 -9.80
CA ASN A 41 10.37 -16.35 -10.59
C ASN A 41 10.89 -17.70 -10.04
N ASN A 42 11.69 -18.43 -10.83
CA ASN A 42 12.28 -19.72 -10.45
C ASN A 42 13.15 -19.58 -9.19
N GLY A 43 12.95 -20.49 -8.21
CA GLY A 43 13.61 -20.44 -6.91
C GLY A 43 13.06 -19.39 -5.94
N SER A 44 11.99 -18.67 -6.31
CA SER A 44 11.30 -17.75 -5.41
C SER A 44 10.61 -18.49 -4.27
N VAL A 45 10.25 -17.74 -3.23
CA VAL A 45 9.43 -18.22 -2.12
C VAL A 45 8.12 -18.86 -2.62
N LEU A 46 7.52 -18.34 -3.70
CA LEU A 46 6.26 -18.84 -4.24
C LEU A 46 6.42 -20.25 -4.82
N GLU A 47 7.45 -20.47 -5.63
CA GLU A 47 7.74 -21.76 -6.25
C GLU A 47 8.11 -22.81 -5.19
N GLN A 48 8.86 -22.41 -4.17
CA GLN A 48 9.29 -23.31 -3.11
C GLN A 48 8.17 -23.74 -2.16
N SER A 49 7.05 -23.01 -2.12
CA SER A 49 6.00 -23.18 -1.11
C SER A 49 4.78 -23.98 -1.59
N THR A 50 4.79 -24.48 -2.82
CA THR A 50 3.69 -25.30 -3.34
C THR A 50 4.19 -26.22 -4.47
N PRO A 51 3.62 -27.42 -4.65
CA PRO A 51 3.85 -28.21 -5.87
C PRO A 51 3.06 -27.68 -7.08
N ASN A 52 2.12 -26.75 -6.87
CA ASN A 52 1.19 -26.30 -7.90
C ASN A 52 1.86 -25.34 -8.90
N LYS A 53 1.46 -25.39 -10.17
CA LYS A 53 1.92 -24.43 -11.19
C LYS A 53 1.26 -23.07 -10.95
N TRP A 54 2.07 -22.01 -10.87
CA TRP A 54 1.57 -20.64 -10.81
C TRP A 54 1.01 -20.17 -12.15
N PRO A 55 -0.13 -19.45 -12.17
CA PRO A 55 -0.62 -18.77 -13.37
C PRO A 55 0.41 -17.77 -13.92
N GLU A 56 0.49 -17.70 -15.24
CA GLU A 56 1.38 -16.78 -15.94
C GLU A 56 0.78 -15.37 -16.00
N TRP A 57 1.63 -14.35 -15.97
CA TRP A 57 1.25 -12.94 -16.05
C TRP A 57 1.79 -12.34 -17.35
N ASP A 58 1.03 -11.44 -17.95
CA ASP A 58 1.40 -10.78 -19.22
C ASP A 58 2.55 -9.77 -19.07
N VAL A 59 2.95 -9.46 -17.84
CA VAL A 59 4.05 -8.53 -17.54
C VAL A 59 5.09 -9.20 -16.62
N PRO A 60 6.36 -8.77 -16.68
CA PRO A 60 7.38 -9.24 -15.75
C PRO A 60 7.02 -8.98 -14.29
N GLY A 61 7.52 -9.84 -13.39
CA GLY A 61 7.28 -9.72 -11.96
C GLY A 61 7.62 -8.34 -11.40
N GLY A 62 6.72 -7.77 -10.60
CA GLY A 62 6.90 -6.47 -9.98
C GLY A 62 6.62 -5.26 -10.87
N GLN A 63 6.25 -5.46 -12.15
CA GLN A 63 5.77 -4.40 -13.04
C GLN A 63 4.26 -4.21 -12.91
N LEU A 64 3.79 -2.99 -13.19
CA LEU A 64 2.36 -2.65 -13.26
C LEU A 64 1.70 -3.39 -14.43
N THR A 65 0.50 -3.93 -14.23
CA THR A 65 -0.29 -4.53 -15.30
C THR A 65 -1.05 -3.46 -16.10
N THR A 66 -1.49 -3.80 -17.31
CA THR A 66 -2.37 -2.93 -18.09
C THR A 66 -3.66 -2.61 -17.33
N LYS A 67 -4.24 -3.59 -16.65
CA LYS A 67 -5.42 -3.38 -15.79
C LYS A 67 -5.11 -2.43 -14.63
N GLY A 68 -3.93 -2.54 -14.01
CA GLY A 68 -3.47 -1.58 -13.02
C GLY A 68 -3.42 -0.14 -13.54
N GLY A 69 -3.00 0.05 -14.79
CA GLY A 69 -3.07 1.34 -15.47
C GLY A 69 -4.51 1.86 -15.63
N VAL A 70 -5.43 1.01 -16.09
CA VAL A 70 -6.86 1.36 -16.24
C VAL A 70 -7.49 1.73 -14.90
N LEU A 71 -7.24 0.93 -13.85
CA LEU A 71 -7.71 1.23 -12.49
C LEU A 71 -7.20 2.58 -12.00
N GLU A 72 -5.94 2.90 -12.30
CA GLU A 72 -5.33 4.16 -11.89
C GLU A 72 -5.85 5.36 -12.70
N VAL A 73 -6.21 5.17 -13.97
CA VAL A 73 -6.93 6.19 -14.76
C VAL A 73 -8.26 6.52 -14.10
N TYR A 74 -9.02 5.52 -13.64
CA TYR A 74 -10.27 5.76 -12.91
C TYR A 74 -10.04 6.50 -11.59
N MET A 75 -8.99 6.15 -10.85
CA MET A 75 -8.61 6.89 -9.64
C MET A 75 -8.23 8.35 -9.96
N GLY A 76 -7.48 8.58 -11.04
CA GLY A 76 -7.14 9.92 -11.51
C GLY A 76 -8.39 10.73 -11.87
N HIS A 77 -9.30 10.13 -12.63
CA HIS A 77 -10.56 10.76 -13.03
C HIS A 77 -11.43 11.12 -11.82
N TYR A 78 -11.61 10.19 -10.87
CA TYR A 78 -12.32 10.46 -9.61
C TYR A 78 -11.69 11.62 -8.84
N MET A 79 -10.36 11.63 -8.69
CA MET A 79 -9.66 12.71 -8.01
C MET A 79 -9.80 14.04 -8.74
N ARG A 80 -9.86 14.04 -10.08
CA ARG A 80 -10.11 15.26 -10.86
C ARG A 80 -11.50 15.82 -10.62
N GLU A 81 -12.53 14.98 -10.63
CA GLU A 81 -13.90 15.42 -10.35
C GLU A 81 -13.99 16.02 -8.96
N TRP A 82 -13.44 15.33 -7.94
CA TRP A 82 -13.41 15.83 -6.58
C TRP A 82 -12.63 17.16 -6.45
N LEU A 83 -11.44 17.27 -7.07
CA LEU A 83 -10.67 18.52 -7.05
C LEU A 83 -11.42 19.68 -7.72
N ALA A 84 -12.19 19.39 -8.78
CA ALA A 84 -13.00 20.40 -9.46
C ALA A 84 -14.20 20.83 -8.61
N GLU A 85 -14.87 19.87 -7.96
CA GLU A 85 -15.95 20.13 -7.00
C GLU A 85 -15.47 21.03 -5.85
N GLN A 86 -14.26 20.78 -5.34
CA GLN A 86 -13.66 21.60 -4.27
C GLN A 86 -13.01 22.90 -4.77
N GLY A 87 -13.15 23.23 -6.06
CA GLY A 87 -12.66 24.48 -6.64
C GLY A 87 -11.13 24.58 -6.78
N MET A 88 -10.39 23.47 -6.61
CA MET A 88 -8.94 23.45 -6.77
C MET A 88 -8.51 23.54 -8.24
N VAL A 89 -9.35 23.02 -9.14
CA VAL A 89 -9.16 23.04 -10.60
C VAL A 89 -10.51 23.29 -11.28
N LYS A 90 -10.50 23.66 -12.57
CA LYS A 90 -11.73 23.80 -13.37
C LYS A 90 -12.00 22.53 -14.15
N SER A 91 -13.26 22.13 -14.30
CA SER A 91 -13.60 20.99 -15.16
C SER A 91 -13.36 21.35 -16.64
N GLY A 92 -12.87 20.40 -17.44
CA GLY A 92 -12.63 20.58 -18.89
C GLY A 92 -11.42 21.43 -19.29
N GLU A 93 -10.69 22.03 -18.34
CA GLU A 93 -9.51 22.87 -18.62
C GLU A 93 -8.25 22.30 -17.98
N CYS A 94 -7.08 22.43 -18.62
CA CYS A 94 -5.82 22.11 -17.95
C CYS A 94 -5.54 23.12 -16.83
N PRO A 95 -5.01 22.68 -15.68
CA PRO A 95 -4.61 23.61 -14.64
C PRO A 95 -3.44 24.48 -15.15
N PRO A 96 -3.25 25.70 -14.60
CA PRO A 96 -2.08 26.50 -14.90
C PRO A 96 -0.77 25.73 -14.65
N PRO A 97 0.34 26.08 -15.34
CA PRO A 97 1.65 25.49 -15.08
C PRO A 97 1.98 25.46 -13.58
N ASP A 98 2.69 24.41 -13.16
CA ASP A 98 3.16 24.20 -11.78
C ASP A 98 2.07 24.06 -10.70
N THR A 99 0.79 24.02 -11.09
CA THR A 99 -0.32 23.75 -10.14
C THR A 99 -0.24 22.33 -9.58
N VAL A 100 0.18 21.38 -10.43
CA VAL A 100 0.27 19.95 -10.12
C VAL A 100 1.72 19.50 -10.23
N TYR A 101 2.21 18.84 -9.20
CA TYR A 101 3.53 18.23 -9.19
C TYR A 101 3.43 16.74 -8.87
N ALA A 102 3.78 15.90 -9.85
CA ALA A 102 3.83 14.46 -9.69
C ALA A 102 5.27 13.99 -9.50
N TYR A 103 5.52 13.24 -8.43
CA TYR A 103 6.82 12.68 -8.10
C TYR A 103 6.68 11.23 -7.68
N ALA A 104 7.30 10.33 -8.44
CA ALA A 104 7.26 8.91 -8.19
C ALA A 104 8.65 8.41 -7.78
N ASN A 105 8.66 7.33 -7.00
CA ASN A 105 9.83 6.48 -6.94
C ASN A 105 10.20 5.99 -8.35
N SER A 106 11.47 5.66 -8.57
CA SER A 106 12.05 5.31 -9.89
C SER A 106 11.99 3.81 -10.21
N LEU A 107 10.94 3.13 -9.73
CA LEU A 107 10.58 1.78 -10.20
C LEU A 107 9.47 1.87 -11.24
N GLN A 108 9.48 0.94 -12.21
CA GLN A 108 8.50 0.95 -13.31
C GLN A 108 7.07 1.06 -12.79
N ARG A 109 6.70 0.27 -11.77
CA ARG A 109 5.33 0.26 -11.24
C ARG A 109 4.88 1.59 -10.65
N THR A 110 5.79 2.35 -10.00
CA THR A 110 5.47 3.63 -9.38
C THR A 110 5.39 4.75 -10.41
N VAL A 111 6.34 4.80 -11.36
CA VAL A 111 6.32 5.78 -12.45
C VAL A 111 5.11 5.55 -13.36
N ALA A 112 4.83 4.30 -13.75
CA ALA A 112 3.66 3.98 -14.58
C ALA A 112 2.34 4.33 -13.88
N THR A 113 2.20 4.03 -12.59
CA THR A 113 1.02 4.45 -11.80
C THR A 113 0.87 5.97 -11.84
N ALA A 114 1.93 6.73 -11.60
CA ALA A 114 1.88 8.19 -11.65
C ALA A 114 1.45 8.70 -13.04
N GLN A 115 1.97 8.10 -14.11
CA GLN A 115 1.61 8.47 -15.49
C GLN A 115 0.12 8.22 -15.77
N PHE A 116 -0.41 7.05 -15.41
CA PHE A 116 -1.83 6.73 -15.58
C PHE A 116 -2.73 7.61 -14.71
N PHE A 117 -2.32 7.92 -13.47
CA PHE A 117 -3.04 8.83 -12.60
C PHE A 117 -3.14 10.23 -13.22
N ILE A 118 -2.01 10.79 -13.66
CA ILE A 118 -1.96 12.13 -14.25
C ILE A 118 -2.73 12.18 -15.57
N THR A 119 -2.62 11.15 -16.40
CA THR A 119 -3.38 11.06 -17.64
C THR A 119 -4.89 10.97 -17.39
N GLY A 120 -5.33 10.22 -16.36
CA GLY A 120 -6.73 10.13 -15.98
C GLY A 120 -7.27 11.41 -15.34
N ALA A 121 -6.46 12.09 -14.54
CA ALA A 121 -6.85 13.32 -13.85
C ALA A 121 -6.78 14.58 -14.73
N PHE A 122 -5.82 14.62 -15.65
CA PHE A 122 -5.51 15.79 -16.48
C PHE A 122 -5.28 15.38 -17.94
N PRO A 123 -6.28 14.77 -18.60
CA PRO A 123 -6.12 14.27 -19.95
C PRO A 123 -5.79 15.40 -20.93
N GLY A 124 -4.71 15.21 -21.70
CA GLY A 124 -4.23 16.19 -22.69
C GLY A 124 -3.43 17.36 -22.11
N CYS A 125 -3.10 17.34 -20.81
CA CYS A 125 -2.33 18.39 -20.16
C CYS A 125 -0.85 18.02 -20.02
N ASP A 126 0.02 19.02 -20.18
CA ASP A 126 1.47 18.87 -20.05
C ASP A 126 1.92 18.86 -18.58
N ILE A 127 1.62 17.77 -17.86
CA ILE A 127 2.04 17.57 -16.46
C ILE A 127 3.04 16.41 -16.40
N PRO A 128 4.35 16.69 -16.23
CA PRO A 128 5.37 15.65 -16.19
C PRO A 128 5.32 14.86 -14.87
N VAL A 129 5.73 13.59 -14.96
CA VAL A 129 6.03 12.75 -13.80
C VAL A 129 7.53 12.81 -13.53
N HIS A 130 7.90 13.33 -12.37
CA HIS A 130 9.28 13.40 -11.93
C HIS A 130 9.68 12.11 -11.22
N HIS A 131 10.93 11.72 -11.35
CA HIS A 131 11.58 10.63 -10.61
C HIS A 131 13.10 10.81 -10.72
N GLN A 132 13.91 10.16 -9.86
CA GLN A 132 15.35 10.13 -10.09
C GLN A 132 15.70 9.52 -11.46
N GLU A 133 16.73 10.05 -12.11
CA GLU A 133 17.13 9.65 -13.47
C GLU A 133 17.40 8.14 -13.58
N LYS A 134 18.03 7.55 -12.56
CA LYS A 134 18.36 6.12 -12.53
C LYS A 134 17.11 5.27 -12.25
N MET A 135 16.44 4.86 -13.31
CA MET A 135 15.35 3.88 -13.25
C MET A 135 15.83 2.50 -12.79
N GLY A 136 14.95 1.77 -12.08
CA GLY A 136 15.21 0.42 -11.58
C GLY A 136 15.91 0.37 -10.21
N THR A 137 16.32 1.53 -9.67
CA THR A 137 16.80 1.65 -8.29
C THR A 137 15.79 2.35 -7.40
N MET A 138 15.84 2.14 -6.09
CA MET A 138 14.98 2.88 -5.16
C MET A 138 15.48 4.31 -5.00
N ASP A 139 14.57 5.28 -5.07
CA ASP A 139 14.81 6.67 -4.71
C ASP A 139 14.84 6.79 -3.17
N PRO A 140 15.86 7.43 -2.57
CA PRO A 140 15.96 7.58 -1.12
C PRO A 140 14.73 8.18 -0.43
N THR A 141 13.96 9.01 -1.13
CA THR A 141 12.69 9.57 -0.60
C THR A 141 11.67 8.48 -0.28
N PHE A 142 11.66 7.43 -1.10
CA PHE A 142 10.69 6.34 -1.06
C PHE A 142 11.31 5.02 -0.60
N ASN A 143 12.59 4.99 -0.27
CA ASN A 143 13.31 3.77 0.12
C ASN A 143 13.17 3.53 1.63
N PRO A 144 12.36 2.55 2.09
CA PRO A 144 12.02 2.37 3.51
C PRO A 144 13.11 1.55 4.22
N VAL A 145 14.35 2.01 4.15
CA VAL A 145 15.53 1.32 4.68
C VAL A 145 15.91 1.83 6.06
N ILE A 146 16.61 0.99 6.81
CA ILE A 146 17.28 1.40 8.05
C ILE A 146 18.39 2.40 7.70
N THR A 147 18.38 3.56 8.35
CA THR A 147 19.32 4.67 8.11
C THR A 147 20.19 5.00 9.32
N ASP A 148 19.88 4.42 10.47
CA ASP A 148 20.72 4.41 11.67
C ASP A 148 21.60 3.16 11.62
N ASP A 149 22.92 3.33 11.62
CA ASP A 149 23.90 2.25 11.52
C ASP A 149 24.32 1.69 12.88
N SER A 150 23.75 2.18 13.98
CA SER A 150 24.11 1.71 15.31
C SER A 150 23.60 0.30 15.58
N ALA A 151 24.45 -0.51 16.23
CA ALA A 151 24.08 -1.85 16.68
C ALA A 151 22.91 -1.80 17.67
N ALA A 152 22.89 -0.79 18.55
CA ALA A 152 21.82 -0.58 19.51
C ALA A 152 20.46 -0.34 18.84
N PHE A 153 20.41 0.49 17.77
CA PHE A 153 19.18 0.67 17.00
C PHE A 153 18.75 -0.63 16.33
N SER A 154 19.69 -1.36 15.73
CA SER A 154 19.39 -2.63 15.04
C SER A 154 18.78 -3.67 15.99
N GLU A 155 19.33 -3.81 17.21
CA GLU A 155 18.79 -4.68 18.26
C GLU A 155 17.41 -4.22 18.73
N GLN A 156 17.24 -2.93 18.97
CA GLN A 156 15.95 -2.35 19.37
C GLN A 156 14.89 -2.59 18.29
N ALA A 157 15.22 -2.33 17.02
CA ALA A 157 14.34 -2.54 15.89
C ALA A 157 13.91 -3.99 15.77
N VAL A 158 14.84 -4.95 15.90
CA VAL A 158 14.51 -6.39 15.87
C VAL A 158 13.55 -6.76 17.00
N ALA A 159 13.85 -6.36 18.23
CA ALA A 159 12.97 -6.62 19.38
C ALA A 159 11.58 -5.98 19.20
N ALA A 160 11.50 -4.80 18.58
CA ALA A 160 10.25 -4.12 18.28
C ALA A 160 9.40 -4.89 17.26
N MET A 161 10.02 -5.39 16.18
CA MET A 161 9.33 -6.19 15.16
C MET A 161 8.83 -7.52 15.73
N GLU A 162 9.62 -8.18 16.57
CA GLU A 162 9.22 -9.39 17.29
C GLU A 162 8.03 -9.12 18.23
N LYS A 163 8.06 -7.99 18.95
CA LYS A 163 6.96 -7.55 19.80
C LYS A 163 5.69 -7.27 18.99
N GLU A 164 5.77 -6.64 17.82
CA GLU A 164 4.61 -6.45 16.95
C GLU A 164 4.03 -7.79 16.49
N LEU A 165 4.88 -8.73 16.05
CA LEU A 165 4.43 -10.07 15.66
C LEU A 165 3.72 -10.80 16.81
N SER A 166 4.21 -10.67 18.04
CA SER A 166 3.63 -11.35 19.21
C SER A 166 2.18 -10.95 19.53
N LYS A 167 1.72 -9.79 19.04
CA LYS A 167 0.33 -9.32 19.19
C LYS A 167 -0.63 -10.01 18.20
N LEU A 168 -0.10 -10.67 17.18
CA LEU A 168 -0.88 -11.24 16.08
C LEU A 168 -1.23 -12.71 16.36
N GLN A 169 -2.44 -13.10 15.97
CA GLN A 169 -2.88 -14.50 16.01
C GLN A 169 -3.00 -15.03 14.58
N LEU A 170 -1.97 -15.75 14.13
CA LEU A 170 -1.79 -16.17 12.74
C LEU A 170 -1.90 -17.68 12.53
N THR A 171 -2.04 -18.48 13.59
CA THR A 171 -2.10 -19.96 13.52
C THR A 171 -3.14 -20.46 12.52
N ASP A 172 -4.39 -20.01 12.64
CA ASP A 172 -5.47 -20.41 11.72
C ASP A 172 -5.16 -20.00 10.27
N SER A 173 -4.45 -18.89 10.10
CA SER A 173 -4.09 -18.36 8.78
C SER A 173 -3.03 -19.24 8.13
N TYR A 174 -2.02 -19.66 8.89
CA TYR A 174 -1.01 -20.62 8.43
C TYR A 174 -1.62 -21.98 8.12
N GLN A 175 -2.45 -22.54 9.00
CA GLN A 175 -3.11 -23.83 8.76
C GLN A 175 -4.01 -23.81 7.54
N LEU A 176 -4.75 -22.72 7.31
CA LEU A 176 -5.55 -22.55 6.11
C LEU A 176 -4.66 -22.44 4.86
N LEU A 177 -3.59 -21.65 4.93
CA LEU A 177 -2.67 -21.45 3.83
C LEU A 177 -1.96 -22.77 3.43
N GLU A 178 -1.51 -23.56 4.41
CA GLU A 178 -0.87 -24.85 4.17
C GLU A 178 -1.74 -25.82 3.39
N LYS A 179 -3.05 -25.83 3.67
CA LYS A 179 -4.04 -26.64 2.95
C LYS A 179 -4.20 -26.16 1.51
N ILE A 180 -4.40 -24.85 1.32
CA ILE A 180 -4.59 -24.22 0.00
C ILE A 180 -3.39 -24.49 -0.91
N VAL A 181 -2.17 -24.36 -0.38
CA VAL A 181 -0.95 -24.48 -1.19
C VAL A 181 -0.40 -25.90 -1.27
N ASN A 182 -1.07 -26.88 -0.66
CA ASN A 182 -0.54 -28.23 -0.47
C ASN A 182 0.92 -28.22 0.03
N TYR A 183 1.16 -27.46 1.10
CA TYR A 183 2.51 -27.11 1.57
C TYR A 183 3.37 -28.34 1.90
N LYS A 184 2.77 -29.42 2.38
CA LYS A 184 3.47 -30.67 2.71
C LYS A 184 4.13 -31.32 1.48
N ASP A 185 3.57 -31.09 0.30
CA ASP A 185 4.13 -31.60 -0.95
C ASP A 185 5.06 -30.62 -1.66
N SER A 186 5.26 -29.43 -1.09
CA SER A 186 6.15 -28.40 -1.64
C SER A 186 7.63 -28.80 -1.57
N PRO A 187 8.49 -28.20 -2.43
CA PRO A 187 9.94 -28.32 -2.31
C PRO A 187 10.47 -27.94 -0.92
N ALA A 188 9.92 -26.89 -0.29
CA ALA A 188 10.34 -26.48 1.06
C ALA A 188 10.18 -27.60 2.10
N CYS A 189 9.08 -28.36 2.06
CA CYS A 189 8.91 -29.49 2.97
C CYS A 189 9.74 -30.71 2.52
N LYS A 190 9.64 -31.12 1.26
CA LYS A 190 10.26 -32.37 0.77
C LYS A 190 11.78 -32.32 0.73
N GLU A 191 12.37 -31.18 0.40
CA GLU A 191 13.81 -31.04 0.20
C GLU A 191 14.49 -30.38 1.40
N LYS A 192 13.84 -29.39 2.03
CA LYS A 192 14.42 -28.57 3.11
C LYS A 192 13.88 -28.89 4.49
N GLN A 193 12.96 -29.86 4.61
CA GLN A 193 12.33 -30.29 5.87
C GLN A 193 11.58 -29.16 6.61
N GLN A 194 11.16 -28.11 5.89
CA GLN A 194 10.37 -27.01 6.42
C GLN A 194 8.88 -27.31 6.22
N CYS A 195 8.31 -28.18 7.05
CA CYS A 195 6.97 -28.76 6.82
C CYS A 195 5.82 -28.15 7.64
N SER A 196 6.09 -27.13 8.47
CA SER A 196 5.06 -26.43 9.26
C SER A 196 5.34 -24.93 9.24
N LEU A 197 4.40 -24.16 8.69
CA LEU A 197 4.35 -22.70 8.78
C LEU A 197 3.93 -22.22 10.17
N VAL A 198 3.19 -23.05 10.92
CA VAL A 198 2.79 -22.73 12.30
C VAL A 198 3.98 -22.81 13.26
N ASP A 199 4.75 -23.90 13.19
CA ASP A 199 5.86 -24.16 14.12
C ASP A 199 7.19 -23.55 13.66
N GLY A 200 7.22 -23.06 12.41
CA GLY A 200 8.40 -22.44 11.83
C GLY A 200 8.77 -21.14 12.57
N LYS A 201 10.07 -20.93 12.75
CA LYS A 201 10.59 -19.73 13.44
C LYS A 201 10.77 -18.59 12.45
N ASN A 202 10.30 -17.41 12.84
CA ASN A 202 10.64 -16.17 12.15
C ASN A 202 11.94 -15.60 12.72
N THR A 203 12.76 -15.01 11.86
CA THR A 203 13.97 -14.27 12.24
C THR A 203 13.92 -12.91 11.58
N PHE A 204 13.85 -11.86 12.38
CA PHE A 204 13.83 -10.48 11.91
C PHE A 204 15.23 -9.92 11.71
N SER A 205 15.36 -8.91 10.85
CA SER A 205 16.62 -8.21 10.60
C SER A 205 16.39 -6.73 10.34
N ALA A 206 17.23 -5.88 10.90
CA ALA A 206 17.23 -4.43 10.68
C ALA A 206 18.64 -3.97 10.27
N LYS A 207 19.08 -4.38 9.06
CA LYS A 207 20.44 -4.08 8.58
C LYS A 207 20.50 -2.68 7.99
N TYR A 208 21.57 -1.93 8.27
CA TYR A 208 21.83 -0.62 7.69
C TYR A 208 21.71 -0.64 6.15
N GLN A 209 21.03 0.36 5.60
CA GLN A 209 20.70 0.52 4.18
C GLN A 209 19.89 -0.62 3.55
N GLN A 210 19.24 -1.46 4.36
CA GLN A 210 18.29 -2.47 3.91
C GLN A 210 16.92 -2.23 4.53
N GLU A 211 15.87 -2.72 3.89
CA GLU A 211 14.54 -2.72 4.48
C GLU A 211 14.54 -3.58 5.76
N PRO A 212 13.74 -3.23 6.78
CA PRO A 212 13.43 -4.18 7.85
C PRO A 212 12.87 -5.46 7.23
N GLY A 213 13.42 -6.60 7.63
CA GLY A 213 13.20 -7.87 6.97
C GLY A 213 12.80 -8.98 7.93
N VAL A 214 12.19 -10.02 7.37
CA VAL A 214 11.90 -11.27 8.07
C VAL A 214 12.19 -12.45 7.17
N SER A 215 12.87 -13.46 7.73
CA SER A 215 13.01 -14.79 7.16
C SER A 215 12.14 -15.76 7.96
N GLY A 216 11.47 -16.71 7.29
CA GLY A 216 10.60 -17.70 7.93
C GLY A 216 9.15 -17.66 7.44
N PRO A 217 8.22 -18.33 8.15
CA PRO A 217 6.84 -18.50 7.72
C PRO A 217 6.08 -17.21 7.44
N LEU A 218 6.39 -16.11 8.14
CA LEU A 218 5.71 -14.83 7.92
C LEU A 218 5.99 -14.29 6.51
N LYS A 219 7.22 -14.46 6.00
CA LYS A 219 7.56 -14.09 4.62
C LYS A 219 6.86 -14.98 3.61
N VAL A 220 6.79 -16.29 3.87
CA VAL A 220 6.06 -17.25 3.02
C VAL A 220 4.58 -16.88 2.95
N GLY A 221 3.96 -16.69 4.12
CA GLY A 221 2.57 -16.29 4.26
C GLY A 221 2.24 -15.01 3.50
N ASN A 222 3.01 -13.95 3.72
CA ASN A 222 2.84 -12.71 2.98
C ASN A 222 2.98 -12.89 1.47
N SER A 223 4.02 -13.61 1.02
CA SER A 223 4.33 -13.71 -0.41
C SER A 223 3.24 -14.47 -1.17
N LEU A 224 2.72 -15.56 -0.59
CA LEU A 224 1.61 -16.33 -1.15
C LEU A 224 0.30 -15.54 -1.16
N VAL A 225 -0.06 -14.92 -0.03
CA VAL A 225 -1.32 -14.18 0.09
C VAL A 225 -1.32 -12.91 -0.76
N ASP A 226 -0.18 -12.22 -0.90
CA ASP A 226 -0.02 -11.11 -1.85
C ASP A 226 -0.28 -11.59 -3.27
N ALA A 227 0.30 -12.72 -3.69
CA ALA A 227 0.07 -13.28 -5.02
C ALA A 227 -1.41 -13.62 -5.27
N PHE A 228 -2.09 -14.24 -4.31
CA PHE A 228 -3.53 -14.53 -4.43
C PHE A 228 -4.37 -13.26 -4.53
N THR A 229 -4.07 -12.27 -3.70
CA THR A 229 -4.75 -10.97 -3.70
C THR A 229 -4.60 -10.28 -5.05
N LEU A 230 -3.39 -10.32 -5.64
CA LEU A 230 -3.13 -9.74 -6.96
C LEU A 230 -3.86 -10.52 -8.07
N GLN A 231 -3.88 -11.86 -8.04
CA GLN A 231 -4.65 -12.66 -9.00
C GLN A 231 -6.14 -12.28 -8.99
N TYR A 232 -6.70 -12.11 -7.80
CA TYR A 232 -8.09 -11.68 -7.64
C TYR A 232 -8.34 -10.31 -8.26
N TYR A 233 -7.49 -9.33 -7.98
CA TYR A 233 -7.62 -7.99 -8.56
C TYR A 233 -7.36 -7.94 -10.06
N GLU A 234 -6.43 -8.74 -10.58
CA GLU A 234 -6.19 -8.86 -12.02
C GLU A 234 -7.41 -9.47 -12.72
N GLY A 235 -8.25 -10.21 -11.99
CA GLY A 235 -9.47 -10.79 -12.51
C GLY A 235 -9.21 -12.09 -13.24
N PHE A 236 -8.22 -12.86 -12.75
CA PHE A 236 -8.07 -14.26 -13.15
C PHE A 236 -9.39 -15.00 -12.91
N PRO A 237 -9.72 -16.01 -13.75
CA PRO A 237 -10.80 -16.94 -13.45
C PRO A 237 -10.66 -17.51 -12.04
N MET A 238 -11.76 -17.70 -11.32
CA MET A 238 -11.70 -18.09 -9.91
C MET A 238 -10.99 -19.43 -9.66
N ASP A 239 -10.99 -20.34 -10.64
CA ASP A 239 -10.21 -21.58 -10.62
C ASP A 239 -8.69 -21.37 -10.74
N GLN A 240 -8.24 -20.19 -11.15
CA GLN A 240 -6.82 -19.81 -11.20
C GLN A 240 -6.39 -18.96 -10.00
N VAL A 241 -7.32 -18.25 -9.35
CA VAL A 241 -7.05 -17.52 -8.10
C VAL A 241 -6.84 -18.53 -6.98
N ALA A 242 -5.58 -18.67 -6.52
CA ALA A 242 -5.19 -19.70 -5.54
C ALA A 242 -5.70 -21.11 -5.93
N TRP A 243 -5.68 -21.43 -7.23
CA TRP A 243 -6.21 -22.69 -7.80
C TRP A 243 -7.68 -22.97 -7.45
N GLY A 244 -8.45 -21.92 -7.18
CA GLY A 244 -9.83 -22.02 -6.74
C GLY A 244 -10.01 -22.45 -5.29
N GLU A 245 -8.97 -22.59 -4.48
CA GLU A 245 -9.11 -23.11 -3.12
C GLU A 245 -9.70 -22.08 -2.13
N ILE A 246 -9.67 -20.79 -2.46
CA ILE A 246 -10.33 -19.75 -1.65
C ILE A 246 -11.78 -19.59 -2.12
N LYS A 247 -12.74 -19.99 -1.27
CA LYS A 247 -14.16 -20.09 -1.60
C LYS A 247 -15.06 -19.06 -0.89
N SER A 248 -14.52 -18.28 0.04
CA SER A 248 -15.33 -17.37 0.87
C SER A 248 -14.58 -16.12 1.33
N ASP A 249 -15.32 -15.04 1.58
CA ASP A 249 -14.78 -13.79 2.13
C ASP A 249 -14.14 -13.99 3.52
N GLN A 250 -14.66 -14.93 4.30
CA GLN A 250 -14.08 -15.25 5.60
C GLN A 250 -12.68 -15.88 5.46
N GLN A 251 -12.46 -16.74 4.46
CA GLN A 251 -11.12 -17.26 4.18
C GLN A 251 -10.18 -16.14 3.73
N TRP A 252 -10.64 -15.21 2.87
CA TRP A 252 -9.87 -14.02 2.50
C TRP A 252 -9.47 -13.19 3.71
N LYS A 253 -10.41 -12.94 4.63
CA LYS A 253 -10.16 -12.17 5.86
C LYS A 253 -9.19 -12.87 6.81
N VAL A 254 -9.19 -14.20 6.86
CA VAL A 254 -8.22 -14.97 7.66
C VAL A 254 -6.84 -14.91 6.99
N LEU A 255 -6.73 -15.19 5.69
CA LEU A 255 -5.47 -15.17 4.95
C LEU A 255 -4.82 -13.79 4.92
N SER A 256 -5.61 -12.72 4.73
CA SER A 256 -5.11 -11.35 4.67
C SER A 256 -4.41 -10.89 5.95
N LYS A 257 -4.66 -11.56 7.10
CA LYS A 257 -3.90 -11.33 8.33
C LYS A 257 -2.40 -11.61 8.18
N LEU A 258 -2.00 -12.57 7.34
CA LEU A 258 -0.58 -12.85 7.09
C LEU A 258 0.09 -11.70 6.34
N LYS A 259 -0.57 -11.18 5.31
CA LYS A 259 -0.08 -10.03 4.52
C LYS A 259 -0.04 -8.76 5.37
N ASN A 260 -1.13 -8.44 6.05
CA ASN A 260 -1.22 -7.25 6.90
C ASN A 260 -0.27 -7.36 8.10
N GLY A 261 -0.20 -8.54 8.74
CA GLY A 261 0.69 -8.81 9.87
C GLY A 261 2.17 -8.72 9.51
N TYR A 262 2.56 -9.16 8.31
CA TYR A 262 3.91 -8.96 7.78
C TYR A 262 4.26 -7.48 7.68
N GLN A 263 3.37 -6.67 7.10
CA GLN A 263 3.59 -5.23 6.99
C GLN A 263 3.64 -4.55 8.36
N ASP A 264 2.71 -4.89 9.24
CA ASP A 264 2.64 -4.34 10.60
C ASP A 264 3.93 -4.67 11.37
N SER A 265 4.36 -5.93 11.34
CA SER A 265 5.60 -6.35 12.02
C SER A 265 6.85 -5.61 11.52
N LEU A 266 6.96 -5.32 10.22
CA LEU A 266 8.17 -4.71 9.66
C LEU A 266 8.18 -3.18 9.69
N PHE A 267 7.02 -2.53 9.57
CA PHE A 267 6.96 -1.09 9.29
C PHE A 267 6.13 -0.28 10.28
N THR A 268 5.41 -0.92 11.22
CA THR A 268 4.51 -0.19 12.15
C THR A 268 4.97 -0.19 13.60
N SER A 269 6.17 -0.68 13.92
CA SER A 269 6.77 -0.38 15.23
C SER A 269 7.24 1.08 15.24
N PRO A 270 6.98 1.88 16.30
CA PRO A 270 7.24 3.31 16.28
C PRO A 270 8.70 3.69 16.00
N GLU A 271 9.64 2.97 16.58
CA GLU A 271 11.09 3.13 16.40
C GLU A 271 11.53 2.87 14.96
N VAL A 272 11.06 1.79 14.33
CA VAL A 272 11.39 1.48 12.93
C VAL A 272 10.70 2.48 12.01
N ALA A 273 9.40 2.72 12.20
CA ALA A 273 8.60 3.63 11.38
C ALA A 273 9.22 5.04 11.31
N ARG A 274 9.58 5.62 12.47
CA ARG A 274 10.21 6.95 12.52
C ARG A 274 11.53 7.01 11.78
N ASN A 275 12.34 5.93 11.81
CA ASN A 275 13.58 5.89 11.06
C ASN A 275 13.30 5.75 9.54
N VAL A 276 12.58 4.71 9.13
CA VAL A 276 12.44 4.35 7.72
C VAL A 276 11.57 5.33 6.93
N ALA A 277 10.63 6.02 7.60
CA ALA A 277 9.79 7.04 6.97
C ALA A 277 10.41 8.45 6.99
N LYS A 278 11.55 8.66 7.67
CA LYS A 278 12.15 9.98 7.88
C LYS A 278 12.27 10.81 6.60
N PRO A 279 12.75 10.28 5.45
CA PRO A 279 12.83 11.06 4.21
C PRO A 279 11.46 11.55 3.73
N LEU A 280 10.45 10.67 3.76
CA LEU A 280 9.10 10.97 3.31
C LEU A 280 8.39 11.94 4.27
N VAL A 281 8.54 11.75 5.58
CA VAL A 281 8.04 12.69 6.60
C VAL A 281 8.66 14.07 6.39
N SER A 282 9.99 14.14 6.15
CA SER A 282 10.66 15.41 5.86
C SER A 282 10.17 16.06 4.57
N TYR A 283 9.88 15.29 3.53
CA TYR A 283 9.28 15.82 2.30
C TYR A 283 7.90 16.43 2.58
N ILE A 284 7.03 15.69 3.28
CA ILE A 284 5.67 16.13 3.58
C ILE A 284 5.67 17.36 4.50
N ASP A 285 6.53 17.37 5.51
CA ASP A 285 6.74 18.53 6.40
C ASP A 285 7.15 19.78 5.60
N LYS A 286 8.08 19.65 4.65
CA LYS A 286 8.43 20.78 3.79
C LYS A 286 7.25 21.26 2.94
N ALA A 287 6.60 20.34 2.23
CA ALA A 287 5.50 20.69 1.33
C ALA A 287 4.26 21.26 2.04
N LEU A 288 4.00 20.80 3.28
CA LEU A 288 2.80 21.16 4.04
C LEU A 288 3.05 22.12 5.22
N VAL A 289 4.29 22.39 5.60
CA VAL A 289 4.58 23.23 6.77
C VAL A 289 5.62 24.29 6.43
N THR A 290 6.88 23.90 6.20
CA THR A 290 7.99 24.89 6.15
C THR A 290 8.02 25.69 4.86
N ASP A 291 7.77 25.05 3.72
CA ASP A 291 7.93 25.61 2.37
C ASP A 291 6.57 25.73 1.65
N ARG A 292 5.48 25.82 2.43
CA ARG A 292 4.10 25.83 1.94
C ARG A 292 3.86 26.87 0.83
N THR A 293 4.45 28.05 0.96
CA THR A 293 4.19 29.18 0.04
C THR A 293 4.78 28.98 -1.35
N SER A 294 5.80 28.14 -1.48
CA SER A 294 6.40 27.74 -2.76
C SER A 294 5.93 26.36 -3.23
N ALA A 295 5.17 25.64 -2.40
CA ALA A 295 4.68 24.32 -2.73
C ALA A 295 3.53 24.37 -3.78
N PRO A 296 3.47 23.42 -4.72
CA PRO A 296 2.35 23.25 -5.63
C PRO A 296 1.03 23.08 -4.87
N LYS A 297 -0.08 23.53 -5.48
CA LYS A 297 -1.42 23.34 -4.92
C LYS A 297 -1.77 21.86 -4.80
N ILE A 298 -1.32 21.04 -5.74
CA ILE A 298 -1.58 19.60 -5.77
C ILE A 298 -0.25 18.88 -5.94
N THR A 299 0.12 18.06 -4.95
CA THR A 299 1.28 17.17 -5.01
C THR A 299 0.84 15.72 -5.04
N VAL A 300 1.40 14.92 -5.93
CA VAL A 300 1.16 13.47 -6.03
C VAL A 300 2.48 12.74 -5.83
N LEU A 301 2.60 12.05 -4.70
CA LEU A 301 3.73 11.19 -4.39
C LEU A 301 3.32 9.73 -4.65
N VAL A 302 4.11 9.00 -5.44
CA VAL A 302 3.82 7.59 -5.75
C VAL A 302 4.94 6.67 -5.28
N GLY A 303 4.65 5.92 -4.22
CA GLY A 303 5.58 4.98 -3.58
C GLY A 303 4.94 3.61 -3.36
N HIS A 304 5.25 3.03 -2.20
CA HIS A 304 4.90 1.66 -1.83
C HIS A 304 4.02 1.62 -0.59
N ASP A 305 3.49 0.44 -0.31
CA ASP A 305 2.70 0.17 0.88
C ASP A 305 3.50 0.32 2.18
N SER A 306 4.77 -0.08 2.17
CA SER A 306 5.73 0.16 3.25
C SER A 306 5.90 1.63 3.58
N ASN A 307 5.86 2.53 2.58
CA ASN A 307 5.91 3.97 2.81
C ASN A 307 4.65 4.46 3.52
N ILE A 308 3.45 4.01 3.11
CA ILE A 308 2.21 4.40 3.78
C ILE A 308 2.18 3.86 5.21
N ALA A 309 2.50 2.59 5.41
CA ALA A 309 2.50 1.96 6.73
C ALA A 309 3.42 2.70 7.72
N SER A 310 4.68 2.92 7.31
CA SER A 310 5.66 3.61 8.16
C SER A 310 5.34 5.10 8.32
N LEU A 311 4.83 5.79 7.29
CA LEU A 311 4.40 7.19 7.38
C LEU A 311 3.30 7.39 8.42
N LEU A 312 2.24 6.56 8.35
CA LEU A 312 1.09 6.70 9.25
C LEU A 312 1.50 6.42 10.70
N THR A 313 2.36 5.43 10.95
CA THR A 313 2.89 5.18 12.29
C THR A 313 3.83 6.30 12.75
N ALA A 314 4.71 6.81 11.89
CA ALA A 314 5.64 7.88 12.24
C ALA A 314 4.92 9.20 12.62
N LEU A 315 3.76 9.45 12.02
CA LEU A 315 2.88 10.58 12.30
C LEU A 315 1.85 10.31 13.41
N ASP A 316 1.94 9.17 14.09
CA ASP A 316 1.06 8.76 15.21
C ASP A 316 -0.44 8.80 14.84
N PHE A 317 -0.80 8.31 13.66
CA PHE A 317 -2.19 8.22 13.23
C PHE A 317 -2.99 7.29 14.16
N LYS A 318 -4.23 7.69 14.46
CA LYS A 318 -5.18 6.81 15.14
C LYS A 318 -5.42 5.54 14.30
N PRO A 319 -5.69 4.39 14.94
CA PRO A 319 -6.07 3.18 14.24
C PRO A 319 -7.29 3.43 13.33
N TYR A 320 -7.25 2.86 12.13
CA TYR A 320 -8.32 2.94 11.15
C TYR A 320 -8.68 1.55 10.63
N GLN A 321 -9.87 1.45 10.04
CA GLN A 321 -10.32 0.28 9.32
C GLN A 321 -10.96 0.73 8.02
N LEU A 322 -10.55 0.14 6.90
CA LEU A 322 -11.15 0.38 5.60
C LEU A 322 -12.31 -0.59 5.41
N HIS A 323 -13.48 -0.06 5.04
CA HIS A 323 -14.60 -0.90 4.64
C HIS A 323 -14.33 -1.50 3.26
N ASP A 324 -14.93 -2.66 2.98
CA ASP A 324 -14.85 -3.37 1.69
C ASP A 324 -13.42 -3.68 1.22
N GLN A 325 -12.46 -3.73 2.14
CA GLN A 325 -11.06 -3.92 1.82
C GLN A 325 -10.37 -4.84 2.85
N ASN A 326 -9.63 -5.83 2.32
CA ASN A 326 -8.86 -6.78 3.10
C ASN A 326 -7.45 -6.29 3.40
N GLU A 327 -6.86 -5.43 2.55
CA GLU A 327 -5.54 -4.84 2.77
C GLU A 327 -5.62 -3.57 3.64
N ARG A 328 -4.69 -3.40 4.59
CA ARG A 328 -4.56 -2.13 5.34
C ARG A 328 -4.11 -0.97 4.45
N THR A 329 -3.25 -1.26 3.48
CA THR A 329 -2.69 -0.32 2.51
C THR A 329 -3.02 -0.78 1.08
N PRO A 330 -4.28 -0.61 0.62
CA PRO A 330 -4.75 -1.20 -0.63
C PRO A 330 -3.98 -0.79 -1.88
N ILE A 331 -3.97 -1.67 -2.88
CA ILE A 331 -3.47 -1.38 -4.23
C ILE A 331 -4.14 -0.10 -4.77
N GLY A 332 -3.34 0.85 -5.28
CA GLY A 332 -3.81 2.15 -5.78
C GLY A 332 -4.34 3.12 -4.71
N GLY A 333 -4.41 2.70 -3.44
CA GLY A 333 -4.87 3.52 -2.33
C GLY A 333 -3.97 4.73 -2.07
N LYS A 334 -4.58 5.83 -1.61
CA LYS A 334 -3.91 7.11 -1.38
C LYS A 334 -4.29 7.70 -0.03
N ILE A 335 -3.30 8.20 0.71
CA ILE A 335 -3.52 9.11 1.84
C ILE A 335 -3.55 10.52 1.28
N VAL A 336 -4.66 11.23 1.46
CA VAL A 336 -4.88 12.56 0.89
C VAL A 336 -4.92 13.58 2.02
N PHE A 337 -3.79 14.25 2.25
CA PHE A 337 -3.69 15.37 3.19
C PHE A 337 -4.33 16.61 2.57
N GLN A 338 -5.18 17.30 3.34
CA GLN A 338 -5.98 18.41 2.84
C GLN A 338 -5.83 19.63 3.74
N ARG A 339 -5.37 20.74 3.17
CA ARG A 339 -5.39 22.03 3.85
C ARG A 339 -6.64 22.81 3.47
N TRP A 340 -7.47 23.09 4.46
CA TRP A 340 -8.68 23.87 4.33
C TRP A 340 -8.50 25.24 4.98
N HIS A 341 -9.06 26.28 4.38
CA HIS A 341 -9.20 27.59 5.00
C HIS A 341 -10.66 27.81 5.40
N ASP A 342 -10.91 28.00 6.70
CA ASP A 342 -12.20 28.37 7.26
C ASP A 342 -12.33 29.89 7.25
N SER A 343 -13.08 30.42 6.28
CA SER A 343 -13.28 31.87 6.12
C SER A 343 -14.07 32.51 7.26
N LYS A 344 -14.92 31.74 7.96
CA LYS A 344 -15.74 32.26 9.07
C LYS A 344 -14.89 32.47 10.32
N ALA A 345 -13.96 31.55 10.60
CA ALA A 345 -13.04 31.64 11.74
C ALA A 345 -11.65 32.20 11.38
N ASN A 346 -11.41 32.50 10.11
CA ASN A 346 -10.13 32.96 9.56
C ASN A 346 -8.94 32.10 10.02
N ARG A 347 -9.02 30.78 9.80
CA ARG A 347 -7.98 29.83 10.22
C ARG A 347 -7.76 28.72 9.19
N ASP A 348 -6.54 28.22 9.14
CA ASP A 348 -6.20 27.03 8.36
C ASP A 348 -6.35 25.76 9.20
N LEU A 349 -6.82 24.70 8.55
CA LEU A 349 -7.02 23.38 9.13
C LEU A 349 -6.32 22.34 8.25
N MET A 350 -5.70 21.34 8.89
CA MET A 350 -5.16 20.16 8.21
C MET A 350 -6.08 18.98 8.52
N LYS A 351 -6.56 18.32 7.46
CA LYS A 351 -7.37 17.10 7.53
C LYS A 351 -6.62 15.93 6.91
#